data_AF-A0A1X1YBK4-F1
#
_entry.id   AF-A0A1X1YBK4-F1
#
_cell.length_a   1.000
_cell.length_b   1.000
_cell.length_c   1.000
_cell.angle_alpha   90.00
_cell.angle_beta   90.00
_cell.angle_gamma   90.00
#
_symmetry.space_group_name_H-M   'P 1'
#
loop_
_entity.id
_entity.type
_entity.pdbx_description
1 polymer ?
#
loop_
_entity_poly.entity_id
_entity_poly.type
_entity_poly.pdbx_seq_one_letter_code
_entity_poly.pdbx_strand_id
1 'polypeptide(L)'
;MTPLSNAVVETGAGQRNSLASLVAQNESRAQRAADREAERIAALGDLTAYGVAQPLRAAAEVRRDHRSLTYRQAGALLGVSKDTFAGRVRRFWQAIDAAPTPSRLPGVGAIPA
;
A
#
# COMPACT_ATOMS: atom_id res chain seq x y z
N MET A 1 19.89 9.22 -62.83
CA MET A 1 18.52 8.75 -63.03
C MET A 1 18.18 7.83 -61.86
N THR A 2 17.27 8.28 -60.97
CA THR A 2 16.58 7.53 -59.88
C THR A 2 17.42 7.05 -58.67
N PRO A 3 16.82 6.94 -57.46
CA PRO A 3 17.25 7.70 -56.29
C PRO A 3 17.66 6.86 -55.07
N LEU A 4 18.23 7.56 -54.07
CA LEU A 4 18.36 7.11 -52.68
C LEU A 4 16.97 6.73 -52.12
N SER A 5 16.81 5.51 -51.61
CA SER A 5 15.63 5.14 -50.80
C SER A 5 16.05 4.69 -49.41
N ASN A 6 15.50 5.46 -48.48
CA ASN A 6 15.58 5.43 -47.04
C ASN A 6 14.64 4.36 -46.46
N ALA A 7 14.78 4.11 -45.15
CA ALA A 7 13.87 3.37 -44.26
C ALA A 7 14.03 1.83 -44.28
N VAL A 8 13.93 1.12 -43.16
CA VAL A 8 13.03 1.33 -42.01
C VAL A 8 13.72 0.92 -40.71
N VAL A 9 13.66 1.80 -39.72
CA VAL A 9 13.90 1.51 -38.29
C VAL A 9 12.72 0.66 -37.79
N GLU A 10 12.84 -0.67 -37.88
CA GLU A 10 11.89 -1.61 -37.27
C GLU A 10 12.29 -1.90 -35.82
N THR A 11 12.13 -0.92 -34.93
CA THR A 11 12.42 -1.10 -33.49
C THR A 11 11.31 -0.53 -32.60
N GLY A 12 10.05 -0.61 -33.05
CA GLY A 12 8.91 -0.02 -32.33
C GLY A 12 7.96 -1.02 -31.68
N ALA A 13 7.69 -2.18 -32.30
CA ALA A 13 6.57 -3.04 -31.89
C ALA A 13 6.92 -3.99 -30.71
N GLY A 14 8.09 -4.63 -30.74
CA GLY A 14 8.52 -5.57 -29.68
C GLY A 14 8.75 -4.88 -28.32
N GLN A 15 9.33 -3.67 -28.33
CA GLN A 15 9.55 -2.88 -27.11
C GLN A 15 8.23 -2.40 -26.48
N ARG A 16 7.25 -1.96 -27.27
CA ARG A 16 5.95 -1.49 -26.73
C ARG A 16 5.15 -2.62 -26.06
N ASN A 17 5.15 -3.81 -26.65
CA ASN A 17 4.50 -4.99 -26.03
C ASN A 17 5.20 -5.42 -24.73
N SER A 18 6.53 -5.33 -24.68
CA SER A 18 7.27 -5.61 -23.44
C SER A 18 6.99 -4.59 -22.32
N LEU A 19 6.87 -3.30 -22.63
CA LEU A 19 6.57 -2.26 -21.64
C LEU A 19 5.15 -2.40 -21.08
N ALA A 20 4.16 -2.65 -21.94
CA ALA A 20 2.78 -2.89 -21.51
C ALA A 20 2.68 -4.12 -20.58
N SER A 21 3.39 -5.20 -20.91
CA SER A 21 3.46 -6.41 -20.07
C SER A 21 4.13 -6.14 -18.72
N LEU A 22 5.21 -5.35 -18.69
CA LEU A 22 5.89 -4.97 -17.45
C LEU A 22 5.01 -4.09 -16.55
N VAL A 23 4.27 -3.14 -17.12
CA VAL A 23 3.32 -2.31 -16.37
C VAL A 23 2.22 -3.18 -15.73
N ALA A 24 1.58 -4.06 -16.51
CA ALA A 24 0.55 -4.96 -15.99
C ALA A 24 1.09 -5.92 -14.92
N GLN A 25 2.30 -6.45 -15.08
CA GLN A 25 2.94 -7.29 -14.07
C GLN A 25 3.25 -6.51 -12.78
N ASN A 26 3.73 -5.27 -12.89
CA ASN A 26 4.01 -4.42 -11.74
C ASN A 26 2.72 -4.05 -10.99
N GLU A 27 1.64 -3.75 -11.71
CA GLU A 27 0.31 -3.51 -11.13
C GLU A 27 -0.23 -4.74 -10.41
N SER A 28 -0.14 -5.93 -11.03
CA SER A 28 -0.55 -7.18 -10.39
C SER A 28 0.25 -7.50 -9.12
N ARG A 29 1.57 -7.23 -9.11
CA ARG A 29 2.41 -7.39 -7.91
C ARG A 29 2.02 -6.38 -6.83
N ALA A 30 1.81 -5.12 -7.21
CA ALA A 30 1.38 -4.08 -6.29
C ALA A 30 0.00 -4.39 -5.68
N GLN A 31 -0.93 -4.93 -6.48
CA GLN A 31 -2.26 -5.31 -6.02
C GLN A 31 -2.20 -6.47 -5.02
N ARG A 32 -1.45 -7.53 -5.34
CA ARG A 32 -1.27 -8.65 -4.40
C ARG A 32 -0.59 -8.24 -3.10
N ALA A 33 0.36 -7.31 -3.15
CA ALA A 33 0.98 -6.77 -1.94
C ALA A 33 -0.02 -5.94 -1.12
N ALA A 34 -0.83 -5.13 -1.79
CA ALA A 34 -1.90 -4.35 -1.19
C ALA A 34 -2.94 -5.22 -0.48
N ASP A 35 -3.39 -6.30 -1.12
CA ASP A 35 -4.38 -7.22 -0.57
C ASP A 35 -3.85 -7.93 0.68
N ARG A 36 -2.61 -8.47 0.62
CA ARG A 36 -1.96 -9.09 1.78
C ARG A 36 -1.78 -8.12 2.95
N GLU A 37 -1.47 -6.87 2.66
CA GLU A 37 -1.31 -5.85 3.69
C GLU A 37 -2.66 -5.50 4.34
N ALA A 38 -3.72 -5.37 3.54
CA ALA A 38 -5.07 -5.15 4.05
C ALA A 38 -5.55 -6.32 4.93
N GLU A 39 -5.29 -7.57 4.53
CA GLU A 39 -5.58 -8.77 5.32
C GLU A 39 -4.85 -8.76 6.67
N ARG A 40 -3.55 -8.42 6.67
CA ARG A 40 -2.77 -8.32 7.90
C ARG A 40 -3.29 -7.23 8.84
N ILE A 41 -3.70 -6.08 8.30
CA ILE A 41 -4.29 -5.00 9.13
C ILE A 41 -5.67 -5.42 9.66
N ALA A 42 -6.48 -6.09 8.86
CA ALA A 42 -7.77 -6.62 9.30
C ALA A 42 -7.62 -7.63 10.44
N ALA A 43 -6.57 -8.45 10.42
CA ALA A 43 -6.27 -9.42 11.48
C ALA A 43 -5.92 -8.78 12.83
N LEU A 44 -5.54 -7.49 12.87
CA LEU A 44 -5.31 -6.75 14.12
C LEU A 44 -6.63 -6.36 14.82
N GLY A 45 -7.76 -6.42 14.14
CA GLY A 45 -9.05 -6.03 14.71
C GLY A 45 -9.20 -4.52 14.89
N ASP A 46 -9.44 -4.09 16.13
CA ASP A 46 -9.65 -2.67 16.47
C ASP A 46 -8.33 -1.89 16.53
N LEU A 47 -8.08 -1.09 15.49
CA LEU A 47 -6.88 -0.27 15.37
C LEU A 47 -6.83 0.89 16.38
N THR A 48 -7.96 1.26 16.99
CA THR A 48 -8.01 2.30 18.02
C THR A 48 -7.46 1.83 19.37
N ALA A 49 -7.45 0.51 19.59
CA ALA A 49 -6.87 -0.10 20.78
C ALA A 49 -5.34 0.04 20.82
N TYR A 50 -4.69 0.30 19.69
CA TYR A 50 -3.26 0.49 19.59
C TYR A 50 -2.88 1.97 19.77
N GLY A 51 -1.83 2.23 20.55
CA GLY A 51 -1.25 3.55 20.82
C GLY A 51 -0.53 4.19 19.63
N VAL A 52 -1.10 4.08 18.43
CA VAL A 52 -0.53 4.60 17.19
C VAL A 52 -1.10 5.99 16.90
N ALA A 53 -0.24 6.89 16.39
CA ALA A 53 -0.66 8.23 15.99
C ALA A 53 -1.78 8.21 14.94
N GLN A 54 -2.75 9.13 15.08
CA GLN A 54 -3.95 9.20 14.24
C GLN A 54 -3.68 9.18 12.72
N PRO A 55 -2.69 9.92 12.16
CA PRO A 55 -2.45 9.89 10.72
C PRO A 55 -1.97 8.53 10.20
N LEU A 56 -1.30 7.74 11.04
CA LEU A 56 -0.84 6.40 10.71
C LEU A 56 -2.00 5.41 10.78
N ARG A 57 -2.84 5.53 11.83
CA ARG A 57 -4.06 4.74 11.99
C ARG A 57 -5.02 4.96 10.82
N ALA A 58 -5.28 6.20 10.44
CA ALA A 58 -6.15 6.52 9.31
C ALA A 58 -5.64 5.92 7.98
N ALA A 59 -4.31 5.89 7.76
CA ALA A 59 -3.74 5.23 6.59
C ALA A 59 -3.94 3.70 6.63
N ALA A 60 -3.82 3.08 7.81
CA ALA A 60 -4.08 1.67 8.01
C ALA A 60 -5.57 1.32 7.84
N GLU A 61 -6.48 2.13 8.36
CA GLU A 61 -7.93 2.00 8.18
C GLU A 61 -8.31 2.06 6.70
N VAL A 62 -7.83 3.08 5.97
CA VAL A 62 -8.05 3.18 4.52
C VAL A 62 -7.49 1.96 3.79
N ARG A 63 -6.31 1.45 4.18
CA ARG A 63 -5.74 0.23 3.59
C ARG A 63 -6.61 -1.00 3.85
N ARG A 64 -7.14 -1.15 5.07
CA ARG A 64 -8.03 -2.24 5.48
C ARG A 64 -9.36 -2.20 4.71
N ASP A 65 -9.98 -1.02 4.66
CA ASP A 65 -11.34 -0.84 4.12
C ASP A 65 -11.34 -0.80 2.59
N HIS A 66 -10.20 -0.46 1.97
CA HIS A 66 -10.04 -0.38 0.51
C HIS A 66 -8.90 -1.28 -0.02
N ARG A 67 -8.99 -2.58 0.27
CA ARG A 67 -7.99 -3.61 -0.12
C ARG A 67 -7.55 -3.55 -1.59
N SER A 68 -8.50 -3.28 -2.49
CA SER A 68 -8.27 -3.28 -3.94
C SER A 68 -7.60 -2.01 -4.48
N LEU A 69 -7.34 -1.02 -3.64
CA LEU A 69 -6.76 0.25 -4.10
C LEU A 69 -5.24 0.24 -4.06
N THR A 70 -4.66 0.74 -5.14
CA THR A 70 -3.23 1.06 -5.19
C THR A 70 -2.86 2.10 -4.12
N TYR A 71 -1.59 2.17 -3.72
CA TYR A 71 -1.13 3.21 -2.78
C TYR A 71 -1.44 4.64 -3.23
N ARG A 72 -1.46 4.88 -4.55
CA ARG A 72 -1.81 6.20 -5.10
C ARG A 72 -3.28 6.53 -4.87
N GLN A 73 -4.18 5.60 -5.20
CA GLN A 73 -5.63 5.79 -5.01
C GLN A 73 -5.99 5.89 -3.54
N ALA A 74 -5.39 5.04 -2.69
CA ALA A 74 -5.59 5.09 -1.24
C ALA A 74 -5.06 6.41 -0.62
N GLY A 75 -3.91 6.91 -1.09
CA GLY A 75 -3.38 8.21 -0.68
C GLY A 75 -4.31 9.37 -1.06
N ALA A 76 -4.91 9.32 -2.25
CA ALA A 76 -5.84 10.33 -2.72
C ALA A 76 -7.09 10.44 -1.83
N LEU A 77 -7.59 9.34 -1.27
CA LEU A 77 -8.71 9.36 -0.30
C LEU A 77 -8.40 10.16 0.97
N LEU A 78 -7.11 10.22 1.35
CA LEU A 78 -6.64 10.99 2.50
C LEU A 78 -6.07 12.36 2.12
N GLY A 79 -6.16 12.77 0.85
CA GLY A 79 -5.56 14.01 0.35
C GLY A 79 -4.03 14.04 0.40
N VAL A 80 -3.36 12.88 0.35
CA VAL A 80 -1.89 12.79 0.43
C VAL A 80 -1.28 12.09 -0.79
N SER A 81 0.02 12.31 -1.01
CA SER A 81 0.77 11.61 -2.06
C SER A 81 0.90 10.11 -1.76
N LYS A 82 1.16 9.32 -2.83
CA LYS A 82 1.48 7.89 -2.73
C LYS A 82 2.59 7.62 -1.70
N ASP A 83 3.67 8.39 -1.75
CA ASP A 83 4.85 8.16 -0.89
C ASP A 83 4.56 8.51 0.57
N THR A 84 3.73 9.54 0.79
CA THR A 84 3.25 9.88 2.14
C THR A 84 2.37 8.77 2.69
N PHE A 85 1.44 8.25 1.88
CA PHE A 85 0.60 7.13 2.28
C PHE A 85 1.44 5.88 2.61
N ALA A 86 2.32 5.47 1.70
CA ALA A 86 3.19 4.31 1.90
C ALA A 86 4.10 4.48 3.13
N GLY A 87 4.64 5.68 3.35
CA GLY A 87 5.43 6.01 4.53
C GLY A 87 4.62 5.93 5.83
N ARG A 88 3.34 6.33 5.82
CA ARG A 88 2.45 6.20 6.98
C ARG A 88 2.16 4.74 7.30
N VAL A 89 1.86 3.93 6.29
CA VAL A 89 1.62 2.48 6.48
C VAL A 89 2.87 1.77 7.01
N ARG A 90 4.06 2.11 6.49
CA ARG A 90 5.32 1.56 7.01
C ARG A 90 5.54 1.92 8.48
N ARG A 91 5.34 3.19 8.86
CA ARG A 91 5.49 3.62 10.27
C ARG A 91 4.41 3.05 11.18
N PHE A 92 3.21 2.81 10.66
CA PHE A 92 2.16 2.09 11.37
C PHE A 92 2.67 0.69 11.77
N TRP A 93 3.20 -0.08 10.82
CA TRP A 93 3.77 -1.40 11.13
C TRP A 93 4.91 -1.34 12.13
N GLN A 94 5.84 -0.38 11.98
CA GLN A 94 6.91 -0.18 12.95
C GLN A 94 6.38 0.10 14.37
N ALA A 95 5.28 0.86 14.49
CA ALA A 95 4.66 1.13 15.78
C ALA A 95 4.00 -0.13 16.38
N ILE A 96 3.34 -0.94 15.56
CA ILE A 96 2.77 -2.23 15.99
C ILE A 96 3.87 -3.20 16.43
N ASP A 97 4.96 -3.29 15.67
CA ASP A 97 6.10 -4.17 16.00
C ASP A 97 6.83 -3.72 17.27
N ALA A 98 6.94 -2.41 17.50
CA ALA A 98 7.57 -1.85 18.69
C ALA A 98 6.71 -1.95 19.96
N ALA A 99 5.39 -1.96 19.82
CA ALA A 99 4.43 -2.03 20.91
C ALA A 99 3.24 -2.92 20.52
N PRO A 100 3.40 -4.26 20.54
CA PRO A 100 2.37 -5.20 20.08
C PRO A 100 1.12 -5.20 20.98
N THR A 101 1.21 -4.62 22.17
CA THR A 101 0.14 -4.63 23.17
C THR A 101 -0.84 -3.49 22.92
N PRO A 102 -2.16 -3.76 22.76
CA PRO A 102 -3.17 -2.71 22.73
C PRO A 102 -3.09 -1.90 24.04
N SER A 103 -2.97 -0.59 23.91
CA SER A 103 -2.78 0.36 25.01
C SER A 103 -4.02 0.47 25.92
N ARG A 104 -5.14 -0.16 25.54
CA ARG A 104 -6.27 -0.44 26.42
C ARG A 104 -6.44 -1.95 26.57
N LEU A 105 -6.01 -2.51 27.70
CA LEU A 105 -6.59 -3.74 28.20
C LEU A 105 -8.00 -3.42 28.72
N PRO A 106 -9.08 -4.03 28.20
CA PRO A 106 -10.36 -3.99 28.88
C PRO A 106 -10.25 -4.84 30.16
N GLY A 107 -10.22 -4.18 31.32
CA GLY A 107 -10.62 -4.81 32.58
C GLY A 107 -9.67 -5.84 33.19
N VAL A 108 -8.38 -5.56 33.34
CA VAL A 108 -7.66 -6.15 34.49
C VAL A 108 -8.09 -5.35 35.71
N GLY A 109 -9.22 -5.77 36.29
CA GLY A 109 -9.61 -5.37 37.62
C GLY A 109 -8.41 -5.59 38.53
N ALA A 110 -8.08 -4.54 39.30
CA ALA A 110 -7.22 -4.66 40.44
C ALA A 110 -7.65 -5.89 41.24
N ILE A 111 -6.75 -6.86 41.40
CA ILE A 111 -6.88 -7.85 42.47
C ILE A 111 -6.50 -7.08 43.74
N PRO A 112 -7.43 -6.73 44.64
CA PRO A 112 -7.03 -6.21 45.93
C PRO A 112 -6.32 -7.32 46.74
N ALA A 113 -5.32 -6.86 47.49
CA ALA A 113 -4.38 -7.53 48.41
C ALA A 113 -4.65 -9.00 48.81
#